data_AF-A0A183ESS7-F1
#
_entry.id   AF-A0A183ESS7-F1
#
_cell.length_a   1.000
_cell.length_b   1.000
_cell.length_c   1.000
_cell.angle_alpha   90.00
_cell.angle_beta   90.00
_cell.angle_gamma   90.00
#
_symmetry.space_group_name_H-M   'P 1'
#
loop_
_entity.id
_entity.type
_entity.pdbx_description
1 polymer ?
#
loop_
_entity_poly.entity_id
_entity_poly.type
_entity_poly.pdbx_seq_one_letter_code
_entity_poly.pdbx_strand_id
1 'polypeptide(L)' 'MLNYAVGRAKNQSIANKWFMDVTPLLEEQFTLVGDDGTSENCREGHMHKETDSVYTIWYEFWPIVCEYMNLNLLL' A
#
# COMPACT_ATOMS: atom_id res chain seq x y z
N MET A 1 -26.43 -4.64 -7.94
CA MET A 1 -25.56 -5.54 -7.15
C MET A 1 -24.43 -6.14 -7.99
N LEU A 2 -24.70 -6.79 -9.13
CA LEU A 2 -23.68 -7.43 -9.96
C LEU A 2 -22.56 -6.49 -10.44
N ASN A 3 -22.92 -5.31 -10.97
CA ASN A 3 -21.92 -4.32 -11.43
C ASN A 3 -20.99 -3.85 -10.30
N TYR A 4 -21.52 -3.70 -9.09
CA TYR A 4 -20.75 -3.31 -7.91
C TYR A 4 -19.76 -4.42 -7.50
N ALA A 5 -20.22 -5.68 -7.45
CA ALA A 5 -19.35 -6.81 -7.14
C ALA A 5 -18.21 -6.98 -8.16
N VAL A 6 -18.51 -6.80 -9.46
CA VAL A 6 -17.51 -6.84 -10.53
C VAL A 6 -16.55 -5.65 -10.43
N GLY A 7 -17.05 -4.44 -10.14
CA GLY A 7 -16.21 -3.25 -9.94
C GLY A 7 -15.26 -3.42 -8.76
N ARG A 8 -15.76 -3.90 -7.62
CA ARG A 8 -14.96 -4.20 -6.42
C ARG A 8 -13.82 -5.20 -6.71
N ALA A 9 -14.12 -6.28 -7.43
CA ALA A 9 -13.12 -7.28 -7.79
C ALA A 9 -12.07 -6.74 -8.77
N LYS A 10 -12.49 -5.91 -9.74
CA LYS A 10 -11.58 -5.23 -10.67
C LYS A 10 -10.66 -4.25 -9.93
N ASN A 11 -11.20 -3.44 -9.02
CA ASN A 11 -10.42 -2.48 -8.24
C ASN A 11 -9.35 -3.21 -7.42
N GLN A 12 -9.70 -4.32 -6.79
CA GLN A 12 -8.72 -5.15 -6.06
C GLN A 12 -7.62 -5.69 -6.98
N SER A 13 -7.97 -6.17 -8.17
CA SER A 13 -6.99 -6.67 -9.13
C SER A 13 -6.05 -5.58 -9.64
N ILE A 14 -6.57 -4.36 -9.87
CA ILE A 14 -5.78 -3.22 -10.33
C ILE A 14 -4.84 -2.76 -9.21
N ALA A 15 -5.35 -2.63 -7.99
CA ALA A 15 -4.55 -2.23 -6.83
C ALA A 15 -3.39 -3.21 -6.59
N ASN A 16 -3.66 -4.52 -6.61
CA ASN A 16 -2.61 -5.54 -6.47
C ASN A 16 -1.55 -5.45 -7.57
N LYS A 17 -1.98 -5.27 -8.82
CA LYS A 17 -1.04 -5.15 -9.94
C LYS A 17 -0.18 -3.90 -9.81
N TRP A 18 -0.80 -2.75 -9.52
CA TRP A 18 -0.09 -1.50 -9.31
C TRP A 18 0.91 -1.60 -8.15
N PHE A 19 0.51 -2.21 -7.04
CA PHE A 19 1.40 -2.47 -5.90
C PHE A 19 2.63 -3.29 -6.33
N MET A 20 2.43 -4.44 -6.98
CA MET A 20 3.53 -5.28 -7.45
C MET A 20 4.47 -4.58 -8.43
N ASP A 21 3.94 -3.70 -9.29
CA ASP A 21 4.74 -2.96 -10.27
C ASP A 21 5.54 -1.81 -9.61
N VAL A 22 5.00 -1.20 -8.54
CA VAL A 22 5.59 -0.02 -7.87
C VAL A 22 6.51 -0.39 -6.70
N THR A 23 6.24 -1.46 -5.96
CA THR A 23 7.07 -1.94 -4.85
C THR A 23 8.56 -2.03 -5.19
N PRO A 24 9.01 -2.69 -6.28
CA PRO A 24 10.44 -2.79 -6.58
C PRO A 24 11.09 -1.44 -6.87
N LEU A 25 10.36 -0.48 -7.45
CA LEU A 25 10.87 0.88 -7.71
C LEU A 25 11.06 1.66 -6.41
N LEU A 26 10.12 1.51 -5.47
CA LEU A 26 10.20 2.19 -4.18
C LEU A 26 11.21 1.52 -3.25
N GLU A 27 11.37 0.20 -3.31
CA GLU A 27 12.36 -0.53 -2.51
C GLU A 27 13.82 -0.16 -2.84
N GLU A 28 14.09 0.49 -3.98
CA GLU A 28 15.42 1.04 -4.28
C GLU A 28 15.82 2.18 -3.34
N GLN A 29 14.87 2.96 -2.82
CA GLN A 29 15.13 4.17 -2.03
C GLN A 29 14.40 4.20 -0.68
N PHE A 30 13.40 3.34 -0.50
CA PHE A 30 12.52 3.30 0.65
C PHE A 30 12.40 1.87 1.16
N THR A 31 12.06 1.70 2.43
CA THR A 31 11.70 0.40 2.98
C THR A 31 10.18 0.36 3.14
N LEU A 32 9.53 -0.64 2.56
CA LEU A 32 8.10 -0.85 2.75
C LEU A 32 7.83 -1.20 4.22
N VAL A 33 6.91 -0.47 4.84
CA VAL A 33 6.55 -0.68 6.24
C VAL A 33 5.05 -0.94 6.40
N GLY A 34 4.72 -1.86 7.30
CA GLY A 34 3.33 -2.11 7.70
C GLY A 34 2.99 -1.20 8.87
N ASP A 35 2.07 -0.25 8.66
CA ASP A 35 1.58 0.62 9.73
C ASP A 35 0.49 -0.11 10.54
N ASP A 36 0.85 -0.62 11.73
CA ASP A 36 -0.10 -1.04 12.77
C ASP A 36 -0.19 0.01 13.91
N GLY A 37 0.33 1.23 13.70
CA GLY A 37 0.28 2.33 14.68
C GLY A 37 0.92 2.07 16.04
N THR A 38 1.53 0.90 16.27
CA THR A 38 2.00 0.44 17.59
C THR A 38 3.29 -0.39 17.59
N SER A 39 3.82 -0.78 16.44
CA SER A 39 4.93 -1.73 16.36
C SER A 39 6.24 -1.10 15.90
N GLU A 40 7.23 -1.02 16.80
CA GLU A 40 8.64 -0.69 16.53
C GLU A 40 9.35 -1.63 15.55
N ASN A 41 8.67 -2.67 15.05
CA ASN A 41 9.21 -3.64 14.09
C ASN A 41 8.29 -3.75 12.87
N CYS A 42 8.32 -2.72 12.03
CA CYS A 42 7.73 -2.70 10.69
C CYS A 42 8.41 -3.76 9.79
N ARG A 43 7.96 -5.02 9.84
CA ARG A 43 8.55 -6.09 8.99
C ARG A 43 7.58 -6.75 8.03
N GLU A 44 6.27 -6.56 8.15
CA GLU A 44 5.30 -7.06 7.18
C GLU A 44 4.58 -5.91 6.46
N GLY A 45 5.27 -5.39 5.46
CA GLY A 45 4.76 -4.40 4.53
C GLY A 45 3.64 -4.98 3.67
N HIS A 46 2.41 -4.52 3.88
CA HIS A 46 1.26 -4.89 3.09
C HIS A 46 0.47 -3.64 2.69
N MET A 47 -0.14 -3.68 1.50
CA MET A 47 -1.09 -2.67 1.07
C MET A 47 -2.37 -2.80 1.90
N HIS A 48 -2.75 -1.73 2.58
CA HIS A 48 -3.97 -1.67 3.39
C HIS A 48 -5.14 -1.22 2.53
N LYS A 49 -6.28 -1.91 2.66
CA LYS A 49 -7.51 -1.55 1.96
C LYS A 49 -8.42 -0.80 2.92
N GLU A 50 -8.46 0.52 2.82
CA GLU A 50 -9.33 1.35 3.65
C GLU A 50 -10.79 1.26 3.22
N THR A 51 -11.05 1.29 1.91
CA THR A 51 -12.39 1.15 1.34
C THR A 51 -12.38 0.29 0.08
N ASP A 52 -13.53 0.03 -0.53
CA ASP A 52 -13.59 -0.69 -1.81
C ASP A 52 -12.90 0.03 -2.99
N SER A 53 -12.57 1.31 -2.79
CA SER A 53 -11.94 2.19 -3.78
C SER A 53 -10.63 2.82 -3.29
N VAL A 54 -10.27 2.71 -2.01
CA VAL A 54 -9.08 3.37 -1.44
C VAL A 54 -8.12 2.33 -0.87
N TYR A 55 -6.89 2.38 -1.36
CA TYR A 55 -5.79 1.53 -0.91
C TYR A 55 -4.62 2.40 -0.47
N THR A 56 -4.08 2.10 0.69
CA THR A 56 -3.06 2.89 1.38
C THR A 56 -1.82 2.06 1.62
N ILE A 57 -0.66 2.65 1.39
CA ILE A 57 0.65 2.03 1.64
C ILE A 57 1.55 3.04 2.33
N TRP A 58 2.40 2.54 3.22
CA TRP A 58 3.40 3.33 3.92
C TRP A 58 4.80 2.83 3.57
N TYR A 59 5.68 3.78 3.31
CA TYR A 59 7.10 3.56 3.09
C TYR A 59 7.89 4.43 4.05
N GLU A 60 8.95 3.89 4.63
CA GLU A 60 9.92 4.65 5.42
C GLU A 60 11.15 4.97 4.55
N PHE A 61 11.71 6.16 4.72
CA PHE A 61 12.95 6.51 4.05
C PHE A 61 14.14 5.89 4.77
N TRP A 62 14.92 5.04 4.09
CA TRP A 62 16.21 4.61 4.64
C TRP A 62 17.30 5.62 4.23
N PRO A 63 18.19 6.08 5.13
CA PRO A 63 18.38 5.74 6.56
C PRO A 63 17.74 6.77 7.54
N ILE A 64 16.84 7.63 7.06
CA ILE A 64 16.21 8.68 7.87
C ILE A 64 15.00 8.08 8.59
N VAL A 65 15.28 7.47 9.74
CA VAL A 65 14.24 6.99 10.66
C VAL A 65 13.39 8.20 11.09
N CYS A 66 12.07 8.10 10.93
CA CYS A 66 11.01 9.07 11.26
C CYS A 66 10.40 9.90 10.11
N GLU A 67 10.82 9.73 8.86
CA GLU A 67 10.07 10.25 7.70
C GLU A 67 9.37 9.10 6.96
N TYR A 68 8.03 9.17 6.91
CA TYR A 68 7.21 8.21 6.19
C TYR A 68 6.53 8.88 4.98
N MET A 69 6.42 8.12 3.90
CA MET A 69 5.64 8.47 2.72
C MET A 69 4.37 7.64 2.70
N ASN A 70 3.22 8.32 2.68
CA ASN A 70 1.91 7.70 2.53
C ASN A 70 1.44 7.81 1.07
N LEU A 71 1.10 6.68 0.47
CA LEU A 71 0.59 6.59 -0.90
C LEU A 71 -0.86 6.13 -0.87
N ASN A 72 -1.75 6.90 -1.52
CA ASN A 72 -3.16 6.57 -1.68
C ASN A 72 -3.48 6.27 -3.14
N LEU A 73 -4.03 5.09 -3.40
CA LEU A 73 -4.58 4.70 -4.69
C LEU A 73 -6.10 4.71 -4.63
N LEU A 74 -6.72 5.61 -5.40
CA LEU A 74 -8.17 5.73 -5.55
C LEU A 74 -8.63 5.10 -6.88
N LEU A 75 -9.54 4.12 -6.82
CA LEU A 75 -10.08 3.35 -7.96
C LEU A 75 -11.59 3.37 -8.08
#